data_AF-F9Q9A6-F1
#
_entry.id   AF-F9Q9A6-F1
#
_cell.length_a   1.000
_cell.length_b   1.000
_cell.length_c   1.000
_cell.angle_alpha   90.00
_cell.angle_beta   90.00
_cell.angle_gamma   90.00
#
_symmetry.space_group_name_H-M   'P 1'
#
loop_
_entity.id
_entity.type
_entity.pdbx_description
1 polymer ?
#
loop_
_entity_poly.entity_id
_entity_poly.type
_entity_poly.pdbx_seq_one_letter_code
_entity_poly.pdbx_strand_id
1 'polypeptide(L)' 'MDNQDLNQVHFDAVVNLDKGLYVYPKETRRYARSVRQYKILNCKNFHLTQVRTDFYDDFWGEGLRAAPKKQENIPLA' A
#
# COMPACT_ATOMS: atom_id res chain seq x y z
N MET A 1 -10.18 13.65 -9.01
CA MET A 1 -9.50 12.88 -10.07
C MET A 1 -8.50 13.82 -10.71
N ASP A 2 -7.24 13.39 -10.79
CA ASP A 2 -6.18 14.18 -11.41
C ASP A 2 -6.42 14.17 -12.92
N ASN A 3 -6.92 15.29 -13.46
CA ASN A 3 -7.49 15.36 -14.81
C ASN A 3 -6.44 15.71 -15.88
N GLN A 4 -5.15 15.73 -15.53
CA GLN A 4 -4.07 16.22 -16.40
C GLN A 4 -3.26 15.13 -17.11
N ASP A 5 -3.15 13.91 -16.57
CA ASP A 5 -2.42 12.82 -17.23
C ASP A 5 -3.30 11.57 -17.37
N LEU A 6 -4.00 11.49 -18.51
CA LEU A 6 -4.90 10.38 -18.84
C LEU A 6 -4.20 9.02 -18.95
N ASN A 7 -2.86 8.98 -19.00
CA ASN A 7 -2.11 7.73 -19.07
C ASN A 7 -1.77 7.17 -17.69
N GLN A 8 -2.03 7.90 -16.60
CA GLN A 8 -1.73 7.45 -15.24
C GLN A 8 -2.99 6.92 -14.56
N VAL A 9 -2.94 5.64 -14.17
CA VAL A 9 -3.97 4.99 -13.37
C VAL A 9 -3.47 4.87 -11.94
N HIS A 10 -4.14 5.57 -11.04
CA HIS A 10 -3.88 5.55 -9.61
C HIS A 10 -4.79 4.50 -8.96
N PHE A 11 -4.21 3.55 -8.23
CA PHE A 11 -4.99 2.47 -7.61
C PHE A 11 -4.30 1.93 -6.35
N ASP A 12 -5.10 1.27 -5.51
CA ASP A 12 -4.60 0.53 -4.36
C ASP A 12 -4.59 -0.98 -4.68
N ALA A 13 -3.44 -1.61 -4.52
CA ALA A 13 -3.33 -3.06 -4.47
C ALA A 13 -3.45 -3.52 -3.01
N VAL A 14 -4.32 -4.50 -2.76
CA VAL A 14 -4.57 -5.02 -1.42
C VAL A 14 -4.14 -6.48 -1.34
N VAL A 15 -3.36 -6.80 -0.31
CA VAL A 15 -2.85 -8.15 -0.04
C VAL A 15 -3.37 -8.61 1.31
N ASN A 16 -4.10 -9.73 1.33
CA ASN A 16 -4.42 -10.44 2.57
C ASN A 16 -3.22 -11.31 2.95
N LEU A 17 -2.76 -11.20 4.19
CA LEU A 17 -1.55 -11.86 4.67
C LEU A 17 -1.88 -13.25 5.21
N ASP A 18 -1.07 -14.24 4.84
CA ASP A 18 -1.14 -15.60 5.41
C ASP A 18 -0.62 -15.65 6.86
N LYS A 19 0.27 -14.72 7.22
CA LYS A 19 0.89 -14.61 8.55
C LYS A 19 0.81 -13.18 9.05
N GLY A 20 0.48 -13.01 10.32
CA GLY A 20 0.39 -11.71 10.96
C GLY A 20 1.74 -11.00 11.07
N LEU A 21 1.76 -9.69 10.77
CA LEU A 21 2.94 -8.83 10.95
C LEU A 21 2.77 -7.88 12.14
N TYR A 22 3.65 -7.97 13.15
CA TYR A 22 3.58 -7.13 14.36
C TYR A 22 4.18 -5.74 14.14
N VAL A 23 3.42 -4.86 13.49
CA VAL A 23 3.86 -3.52 13.06
C VAL A 23 3.27 -2.37 13.90
N TYR A 24 2.54 -2.68 14.98
CA TYR A 24 1.90 -1.69 15.85
C TYR A 24 2.76 -1.42 17.10
N PRO A 25 3.50 -0.29 17.18
CA PRO A 25 4.50 -0.08 18.22
C PRO A 25 3.92 0.07 19.64
N LYS A 26 2.65 0.49 19.77
CA LYS A 26 1.97 0.65 21.07
C LYS A 26 1.24 -0.62 21.52
N GLU A 27 1.03 -1.58 20.63
CA GLU A 27 0.19 -2.75 20.87
C GLU A 27 0.93 -4.02 20.42
N THR A 28 1.83 -4.51 21.27
CA THR A 28 2.76 -5.60 20.94
C THR A 28 2.10 -6.93 20.56
N ARG A 29 0.82 -7.13 20.90
CA ARG A 29 0.03 -8.30 20.52
C ARG A 29 -0.79 -8.10 19.25
N ARG A 30 -0.94 -6.87 18.75
CA ARG A 30 -1.68 -6.59 17.53
C ARG A 30 -0.78 -6.83 16.32
N TYR A 31 -1.34 -7.45 15.30
CA TYR A 31 -0.65 -7.74 14.05
C TYR A 31 -1.53 -7.34 12.86
N ALA A 32 -0.89 -6.98 11.76
CA ALA A 32 -1.56 -6.69 10.51
C ALA A 32 -2.02 -7.99 9.84
N ARG A 33 -3.23 -7.97 9.29
CA ARG A 33 -3.84 -9.05 8.48
C ARG A 33 -3.87 -8.71 7.00
N SER A 34 -3.70 -7.44 6.64
CA SER A 34 -3.57 -7.03 5.25
C SER A 34 -2.61 -5.87 5.06
N VAL A 35 -2.22 -5.68 3.80
CA VAL A 35 -1.38 -4.59 3.33
C VAL A 35 -2.09 -3.90 2.19
N ARG A 36 -2.11 -2.56 2.21
CA ARG A 36 -2.57 -1.72 1.11
C ARG A 36 -1.38 -0.97 0.52
N GLN A 37 -1.20 -1.11 -0.78
CA GLN A 37 -0.11 -0.50 -1.53
C GLN A 37 -0.70 0.47 -2.54
N TYR A 38 -0.41 1.76 -2.37
CA TYR A 38 -0.79 2.77 -3.35
C TYR A 38 0.18 2.76 -4.51
N LYS A 39 -0.35 2.58 -5.72
CA LYS A 39 0.39 2.44 -6.96
C LYS A 39 -0.10 3.41 -8.02
N ILE A 40 0.82 3.76 -8.91
CA ILE A 40 0.54 4.54 -10.11
C ILE A 40 1.07 3.73 -11.29
N LEU A 41 0.18 3.29 -12.18
CA LEU A 41 0.53 2.64 -13.43
C LEU A 41 0.48 3.66 -14.56
N ASN A 42 1.58 3.83 -15.28
CA ASN A 42 1.58 4.55 -16.54
C ASN A 42 1.26 3.58 -17.68
N CYS A 43 0.06 3.67 -18.25
CA CYS A 43 -0.42 2.77 -19.29
C CYS A 43 0.29 2.95 -20.64
N LYS A 44 1.07 4.01 -20.83
CA LYS A 44 1.81 4.26 -22.09
C LYS A 44 3.07 3.41 -22.17
N ASN A 45 3.76 3.21 -21.06
CA ASN A 45 5.05 2.50 -20.99
C ASN A 45 5.06 1.34 -19.99
N PHE A 46 3.91 1.05 -19.36
CA PHE A 46 3.74 0.04 -18.32
C PHE A 46 4.59 0.24 -17.07
N HIS A 47 5.17 1.43 -16.86
CA HIS A 47 5.91 1.70 -15.64
C HIS A 47 4.96 1.74 -14.45
N LEU A 48 5.26 0.92 -13.45
CA LEU A 48 4.50 0.85 -12.21
C LEU A 48 5.30 1.51 -11.10
N THR A 49 4.74 2.53 -10.45
CA THR A 49 5.39 3.19 -9.32
C THR A 49 4.70 2.75 -8.03
N GLN A 50 5.46 2.19 -7.10
CA GLN A 50 5.03 1.99 -5.71
C GLN A 50 5.24 3.30 -4.95
N VAL A 51 4.17 3.89 -4.43
CA VAL A 51 4.23 5.20 -3.76
C VAL A 51 4.24 5.06 -2.24
N ARG A 52 3.33 4.24 -1.70
CA ARG A 52 3.26 3.99 -0.25
C ARG A 52 2.71 2.62 0.09
N THR A 53 3.07 2.16 1.28
CA THR A 53 2.65 0.90 1.88
C THR A 53 2.07 1.17 3.26
N ASP A 54 0.85 0.72 3.47
CA ASP A 54 0.12 0.81 4.73
C ASP A 54 -0.29 -0.60 5.18
N PHE A 55 -0.17 -0.86 6.48
CA PHE A 55 -0.55 -2.13 7.11
C PHE A 55 -1.83 -1.95 7.91
N TYR A 56 -2.64 -2.99 7.93
CA TYR A 56 -4.00 -2.97 8.46
C TYR A 56 -4.28 -4.25 9.26
N ASP A 57 -4.98 -4.12 10.38
CA ASP A 57 -5.22 -5.22 11.33
C ASP A 57 -6.45 -6.07 10.98
N ASP A 58 -7.29 -5.60 10.05
CA ASP A 58 -8.29 -6.41 9.38
C ASP A 58 -7.85 -6.81 7.96
N PHE A 59 -8.60 -7.71 7.33
CA PHE A 59 -8.43 -8.04 5.92
C PHE A 59 -8.86 -6.88 5.02
N TRP A 60 -8.57 -6.97 3.72
CA TRP A 60 -9.02 -6.02 2.70
C TRP A 60 -8.46 -4.59 2.82
N GLY A 61 -7.41 -4.39 3.62
CA GLY A 61 -6.77 -3.08 3.84
C GLY A 61 -7.60 -2.16 4.72
N GLU A 62 -8.36 -2.72 5.67
CA GLU A 62 -9.28 -1.98 6.54
C GLU A 62 -8.89 -2.08 8.02
N GLY A 63 -9.52 -1.26 8.86
CA GLY A 63 -9.27 -1.24 10.30
C GLY A 63 -8.15 -0.28 10.72
N LEU A 64 -7.45 -0.60 11.81
CA LEU A 64 -6.40 0.22 12.38
C LEU A 64 -5.15 0.20 11.49
N ARG A 65 -4.78 1.38 11.00
CA ARG A 65 -3.61 1.56 10.12
C ARG A 65 -2.30 1.68 10.91
N ALA A 66 -1.25 0.99 10.43
CA ALA A 66 0.14 1.24 10.78
C ALA A 66 0.97 1.48 9.50
N ALA A 67 1.92 2.42 9.56
CA ALA A 67 2.73 2.77 8.40
C ALA A 67 4.18 3.09 8.82
N PRO A 68 5.19 2.72 8.02
CA PRO A 68 6.55 3.21 8.20
C PRO A 68 6.62 4.74 8.14
N LYS A 69 7.46 5.35 8.99
CA LYS A 69 7.59 6.82 9.08
C LYS A 69 8.17 7.47 7.83
N LYS A 70 9.03 6.75 7.10
CA LYS A 70 9.61 7.19 5.82
C LYS A 70 9.24 6.17 4.77
N GLN A 71 8.74 6.64 3.63
CA GLN A 71 8.38 5.82 2.50
C GLN A 71 8.97 6.48 1.26
N GLU A 72 9.62 5.68 0.44
CA GLU A 72 10.24 6.14 -0.81
C GLU A 72 9.38 5.68 -1.98
N ASN A 73 9.29 6.52 -3.00
CA ASN A 73 8.65 6.14 -4.25
C ASN A 73 9.62 5.22 -4.99
N ILE A 74 9.23 3.97 -5.18
CA ILE A 74 10.06 2.95 -5.81
C ILE A 74 9.45 2.65 -7.19
N PRO A 75 10.15 2.98 -8.29
CA PRO A 75 9.82 2.48 -9.62
C PRO A 75 9.97 0.95 -9.64
N LEU A 76 8.93 0.25 -10.05
CA LEU A 76 8.94 -1.18 -10.30
C LEU A 76 9.14 -1.36 -11.81
N ALA A 77 10.22 -2.07 -12.15
CA ALA A 77 10.65 -2.35 -13.52
C ALA A 77 9.79 -3.44 -14.19
#